data_AF-A0A1Q8ZI19-F1
#
_entry.id   AF-A0A1Q8ZI19-F1
#
_cell.length_a   1.000
_cell.length_b   1.000
_cell.length_c   1.000
_cell.angle_alpha   90.00
_cell.angle_beta   90.00
_cell.angle_gamma   90.00
#
_symmetry.space_group_name_H-M   'P 1'
#
loop_
_entity.id
_entity.type
_entity.pdbx_description
1 polymer ?
#
loop_
_entity_poly.entity_id
_entity_poly.type
_entity_poly.pdbx_seq_one_letter_code
_entity_poly.pdbx_strand_id
1 'polypeptide(L)'
;MPKKVTEIDPPPGKKSLGDKIRGIADQLRQDTEVQIKATSRILGAAAQIAQNHDRLIDEVTEMVEQDLEQEEQAQRIAKAIGSLPQTYTEETLKQQFKTLNQAKAHFDIKANSWAALAAKLNQAPAVKSAPSPQQDVLSRLEGIEAEVTELRAQVTQVLTIVTEILTVVNQGAPNRK
;
A
#
# COMPACT_ATOMS: atom_id res chain seq x y z
N MET A 1 8.96 -63.85 85.81
CA MET A 1 9.26 -63.99 84.36
C MET A 1 8.87 -65.39 83.91
N PRO A 2 8.47 -65.68 82.65
CA PRO A 2 8.50 -64.89 81.41
C PRO A 2 7.10 -64.93 80.67
N LYS A 3 6.80 -64.43 79.47
CA LYS A 3 7.52 -64.00 78.26
C LYS A 3 6.88 -62.73 77.68
N LYS A 4 7.76 -61.87 77.17
CA LYS A 4 7.52 -60.61 76.46
C LYS A 4 6.78 -60.89 75.14
N VAL A 5 5.77 -60.09 74.84
CA VAL A 5 5.00 -60.09 73.58
C VAL A 5 5.96 -59.76 72.44
N THR A 6 6.13 -60.69 71.50
CA THR A 6 6.85 -60.45 70.25
C THR A 6 5.86 -59.83 69.27
N GLU A 7 6.00 -58.51 69.10
CA GLU A 7 5.44 -57.72 68.00
C GLU A 7 5.92 -58.31 66.67
N ILE A 8 4.97 -58.71 65.82
CA ILE A 8 5.24 -59.33 64.53
C ILE A 8 5.34 -58.18 63.52
N ASP A 9 6.55 -57.72 63.26
CA ASP A 9 6.83 -56.84 62.12
C ASP A 9 6.46 -57.56 60.80
N PRO A 10 5.65 -56.95 59.91
CA PRO A 10 5.33 -57.55 58.63
C PRO A 10 6.55 -57.54 57.68
N PRO A 11 6.69 -58.57 56.81
CA PRO A 11 7.89 -58.78 56.02
C PRO A 11 8.09 -57.72 54.93
N PRO A 12 9.34 -57.35 54.60
CA PRO A 12 9.66 -56.43 53.52
C PRO A 12 9.48 -57.15 52.17
N GLY A 13 8.48 -56.78 51.38
CA GLY A 13 8.40 -57.32 50.01
C GLY A 13 7.11 -57.16 49.24
N LYS A 14 6.00 -56.69 49.83
CA LYS A 14 4.77 -56.42 49.09
C LYS A 14 4.28 -55.03 49.44
N LYS A 15 4.50 -54.07 48.52
CA LYS A 15 3.93 -52.72 48.62
C LYS A 15 2.44 -52.85 48.93
N SER A 16 2.00 -52.22 50.02
CA SER A 16 0.61 -52.28 50.46
C SER A 16 -0.28 -51.71 49.35
N LEU A 17 -1.53 -52.19 49.27
CA LEU A 17 -2.53 -51.60 48.37
C LEU A 17 -2.65 -50.09 48.60
N GLY A 18 -2.52 -49.65 49.85
CA GLY A 18 -2.49 -48.22 50.20
C GLY A 18 -1.31 -47.46 49.58
N ASP A 19 -0.12 -48.06 49.50
CA ASP A 19 1.05 -47.43 48.86
C ASP A 19 0.87 -47.33 47.35
N LYS A 20 0.20 -48.32 46.74
CA LYS A 20 -0.17 -48.27 45.31
C LYS A 20 -1.18 -47.17 45.05
N ILE A 21 -2.19 -47.00 45.92
CA ILE A 21 -3.19 -45.94 45.80
C ILE A 21 -2.54 -44.55 45.95
N ARG A 22 -1.64 -44.36 46.93
CA ARG A 22 -0.88 -43.11 47.07
C ARG A 22 -0.03 -42.83 45.83
N GLY A 23 0.69 -43.82 45.33
CA GLY A 23 1.49 -43.67 44.11
C GLY A 23 0.66 -43.28 42.88
N ILE A 24 -0.55 -43.84 42.73
CA ILE A 24 -1.47 -43.45 41.66
C ILE A 24 -1.98 -42.02 41.86
N ALA A 25 -2.31 -41.63 43.10
CA ALA A 25 -2.78 -40.28 43.40
C ALA A 25 -1.68 -39.22 43.15
N ASP A 26 -0.44 -39.52 43.55
CA ASP A 26 0.71 -38.65 43.31
C ASP A 26 1.00 -38.52 41.80
N GLN A 27 0.95 -39.63 41.06
CA GLN A 27 1.10 -39.61 39.60
C GLN A 27 0.00 -38.79 38.93
N LEU A 28 -1.27 -39.00 39.31
CA LEU A 28 -2.40 -38.27 38.74
C LEU A 28 -2.28 -36.76 38.99
N ARG A 29 -1.82 -36.37 40.18
CA ARG A 29 -1.53 -34.97 40.51
C ARG A 29 -0.41 -34.40 39.65
N GLN A 30 0.69 -35.12 39.50
CA GLN A 30 1.81 -34.69 38.67
C GLN A 30 1.41 -34.52 37.20
N ASP A 31 0.67 -35.49 36.65
CA ASP A 31 0.17 -35.43 35.27
C ASP A 31 -0.78 -34.24 35.09
N THR A 32 -1.64 -33.97 36.08
CA THR A 32 -2.53 -32.79 36.07
C THR A 32 -1.75 -31.49 36.07
N GLU A 33 -0.70 -31.35 36.89
CA GLU A 33 0.16 -30.16 36.92
C GLU A 33 0.88 -29.95 35.58
N VAL A 34 1.39 -31.02 34.96
CA VAL A 34 2.01 -30.96 33.64
C VAL A 34 1.00 -30.55 32.58
N GLN A 35 -0.22 -31.10 32.63
CA GLN A 35 -1.28 -30.76 31.69
C GLN A 35 -1.70 -29.29 31.82
N ILE A 36 -1.92 -28.79 33.04
CA ILE A 36 -2.23 -27.36 33.28
C ILE A 36 -1.13 -26.47 32.72
N LYS A 37 0.14 -26.84 32.90
CA LYS A 37 1.28 -26.09 32.35
C LYS A 37 1.34 -26.13 30.82
N ALA A 38 1.02 -27.28 30.21
CA ALA A 38 0.95 -27.40 28.76
C ALA A 38 -0.21 -26.58 28.18
N THR A 39 -1.40 -26.69 28.77
CA THR A 39 -2.60 -25.96 28.34
C THR A 39 -2.43 -24.45 28.50
N SER A 40 -1.85 -23.96 29.60
CA SER A 40 -1.58 -22.53 29.77
C SER A 40 -0.58 -21.99 28.74
N ARG A 41 0.44 -22.76 28.38
CA ARG A 41 1.38 -22.41 27.29
C ARG A 41 0.69 -22.37 25.93
N ILE A 42 -0.17 -23.35 25.64
CA ILE A 42 -0.96 -23.37 24.40
C ILE A 42 -1.90 -22.16 24.35
N LEU A 43 -2.58 -21.84 25.45
CA LEU A 43 -3.47 -20.69 25.54
C LEU A 43 -2.71 -19.37 25.35
N GLY A 44 -1.52 -19.24 25.95
CA GLY A 44 -0.65 -18.08 25.74
C GLY A 44 -0.21 -17.93 24.28
N ALA A 45 0.20 -19.03 23.65
CA ALA A 45 0.57 -19.03 22.24
C ALA A 45 -0.64 -18.70 21.34
N ALA A 46 -1.82 -19.25 21.64
CA ALA A 46 -3.05 -18.97 20.92
C ALA A 46 -3.46 -17.48 21.05
N ALA A 47 -3.31 -16.88 22.24
CA ALA A 47 -3.56 -15.46 22.44
C ALA A 47 -2.59 -14.60 21.61
N GLN A 48 -1.31 -14.97 21.55
CA GLN A 48 -0.35 -14.29 20.70
C GLN A 48 -0.67 -14.44 19.21
N ILE A 49 -1.09 -15.62 18.76
CA ILE A 49 -1.51 -15.85 17.38
C ILE A 49 -2.75 -15.01 17.04
N ALA A 50 -3.73 -14.93 17.95
CA ALA A 50 -4.91 -14.08 17.76
C ALA A 50 -4.52 -12.61 17.62
N GLN A 51 -3.64 -12.11 18.48
CA GLN A 51 -3.15 -10.74 18.39
C GLN A 51 -2.40 -10.46 17.08
N ASN A 52 -1.56 -11.40 16.63
CA ASN A 52 -0.89 -11.28 15.34
C ASN A 52 -1.90 -11.29 14.18
N HIS A 53 -2.95 -12.10 14.29
CA HIS A 53 -4.00 -12.19 13.28
C HIS A 53 -4.82 -10.90 13.20
N ASP A 54 -5.19 -10.31 14.33
CA ASP A 54 -5.89 -9.02 14.37
C ASP A 54 -5.03 -7.93 13.70
N ARG A 55 -3.73 -7.89 14.02
CA ARG A 55 -2.80 -6.96 13.39
C ARG A 55 -2.68 -7.17 11.87
N LEU A 56 -2.61 -8.42 11.42
CA LEU A 56 -2.57 -8.74 9.99
C LEU A 56 -3.85 -8.31 9.27
N ILE A 57 -5.01 -8.44 9.93
CA ILE A 57 -6.27 -7.94 9.39
C ILE A 57 -6.18 -6.43 9.20
N ASP A 58 -5.78 -5.69 10.24
CA ASP A 58 -5.69 -4.24 10.18
C ASP A 58 -4.74 -3.77 9.06
N GLU A 59 -3.55 -4.36 8.97
CA GLU A 59 -2.54 -4.02 7.94
C GLU A 59 -3.03 -4.34 6.51
N VAL A 60 -3.71 -5.47 6.32
CA VAL A 60 -4.27 -5.86 5.01
C VAL A 60 -5.45 -4.96 4.65
N THR A 61 -6.30 -4.62 5.62
CA THR A 61 -7.43 -3.71 5.39
C THR A 61 -6.94 -2.34 4.98
N GLU A 62 -5.95 -1.77 5.68
CA GLU A 62 -5.36 -0.47 5.33
C GLU A 62 -4.75 -0.50 3.92
N MET A 63 -4.00 -1.56 3.57
CA MET A 63 -3.41 -1.68 2.24
C MET A 63 -4.47 -1.79 1.13
N VAL A 64 -5.52 -2.58 1.34
CA VAL A 64 -6.61 -2.73 0.37
C VAL A 64 -7.38 -1.42 0.22
N GLU A 65 -7.65 -0.70 1.30
CA GLU A 65 -8.29 0.62 1.25
C GLU A 65 -7.43 1.62 0.47
N GLN A 66 -6.12 1.67 0.74
CA GLN A 66 -5.18 2.53 0.00
C GLN A 66 -5.13 2.18 -1.49
N ASP A 67 -5.11 0.90 -1.86
CA ASP A 67 -5.10 0.46 -3.25
C ASP A 67 -6.40 0.87 -3.97
N LEU A 68 -7.55 0.72 -3.32
CA LEU A 68 -8.85 1.13 -3.87
C LEU A 68 -8.94 2.65 -4.05
N GLU A 69 -8.46 3.43 -3.08
CA GLU A 69 -8.42 4.89 -3.18
C GLU A 69 -7.50 5.36 -4.32
N GLN A 70 -6.33 4.74 -4.47
CA GLN A 70 -5.42 5.01 -5.58
C GLN A 70 -6.07 4.69 -6.93
N GLU A 71 -6.79 3.56 -7.04
CA GLU A 71 -7.50 3.20 -8.26
C GLU A 71 -8.63 4.17 -8.57
N GLU A 72 -9.44 4.56 -7.57
CA GLU A 72 -10.51 5.55 -7.78
C GLU A 72 -9.91 6.90 -8.20
N GLN A 73 -8.82 7.32 -7.58
CA GLN A 73 -8.13 8.56 -7.93
C GLN A 73 -7.54 8.49 -9.35
N ALA A 74 -6.91 7.37 -9.71
CA ALA A 74 -6.41 7.15 -11.06
C ALA A 74 -7.54 7.15 -12.10
N GLN A 75 -8.69 6.53 -11.80
CA GLN A 75 -9.87 6.55 -12.66
C GLN A 75 -10.47 7.95 -12.77
N ARG A 76 -10.50 8.74 -11.68
CA ARG A 76 -10.93 10.14 -11.70
C ARG A 76 -10.02 10.99 -12.57
N ILE A 77 -8.71 10.83 -12.44
CA ILE A 77 -7.72 11.50 -13.27
C ILE A 77 -7.89 11.07 -14.73
N ALA A 78 -8.03 9.77 -15.01
CA ALA A 78 -8.26 9.27 -16.35
C ALA A 78 -9.57 9.78 -16.97
N LYS A 79 -10.64 9.93 -16.18
CA LYS A 79 -11.89 10.56 -16.63
C LYS A 79 -11.73 12.06 -16.85
N ALA A 80 -10.99 12.77 -16.01
CA ALA A 80 -10.72 14.20 -16.17
C ALA A 80 -9.83 14.50 -17.38
N ILE A 81 -8.85 13.63 -17.66
CA ILE A 81 -7.98 13.72 -18.84
C ILE A 81 -8.73 13.24 -20.10
N GLY A 82 -9.53 12.18 -19.99
CA GLY A 82 -10.42 11.70 -21.07
C GLY A 82 -11.58 12.66 -21.36
N SER A 83 -11.90 13.57 -20.43
CA SER A 83 -12.76 14.73 -20.63
C SER A 83 -11.97 15.98 -21.03
N LEU A 84 -10.94 15.82 -21.87
CA LEU A 84 -10.53 16.92 -22.74
C LEU A 84 -11.81 17.53 -23.36
N PRO A 85 -11.92 18.87 -23.45
CA PRO A 85 -13.05 19.48 -24.14
C PRO A 85 -13.12 18.82 -25.50
N GLN A 86 -14.23 18.11 -25.77
CA GLN A 86 -14.45 17.42 -27.04
C GLN A 86 -14.19 18.45 -28.14
N THR A 87 -13.00 18.42 -28.75
CA THR A 87 -12.68 19.31 -29.85
C THR A 87 -13.48 18.77 -31.01
N TYR A 88 -14.65 19.34 -31.23
CA TYR A 88 -15.48 18.98 -32.36
C TYR A 88 -14.74 19.43 -33.61
N THR A 89 -14.25 18.48 -34.40
CA THR A 89 -13.69 18.71 -35.73
C THR A 89 -14.79 18.48 -36.76
N GLU A 90 -14.63 19.02 -37.97
CA GLU A 90 -15.64 18.84 -39.01
C GLU A 90 -15.90 17.36 -39.33
N GLU A 91 -14.86 16.53 -39.24
CA GLU A 91 -14.93 15.09 -39.53
C GLU A 91 -15.71 14.33 -38.46
N THR A 92 -15.48 14.63 -37.17
CA THR A 92 -16.24 13.99 -36.08
C THR A 92 -17.71 14.38 -36.12
N LEU A 93 -18.02 15.63 -36.45
CA LEU A 93 -19.38 16.13 -36.61
C LEU A 93 -20.10 15.51 -37.82
N LYS A 94 -19.41 15.34 -38.96
CA LYS A 94 -19.97 14.67 -40.15
C LYS A 94 -20.17 13.16 -39.93
N GLN A 95 -19.33 12.52 -39.12
CA GLN A 95 -19.51 11.11 -38.74
C GLN A 95 -20.69 10.91 -37.80
N GLN A 96 -20.87 11.78 -36.81
CA GLN A 96 -21.98 11.71 -35.85
C GLN A 96 -23.31 12.13 -36.47
N PHE A 97 -23.31 13.11 -37.37
CA PHE A 97 -24.51 13.65 -38.00
C PHE A 97 -24.39 13.60 -39.51
N LYS A 98 -25.29 12.85 -40.16
CA LYS A 98 -25.32 12.69 -41.62
C LYS A 98 -25.59 14.01 -42.37
N THR A 99 -26.23 14.98 -41.71
CA THR A 99 -26.55 16.28 -42.32
C THR A 99 -26.31 17.44 -41.35
N LEU A 100 -25.96 18.61 -41.88
CA LEU A 100 -25.74 19.83 -41.08
C LEU A 100 -27.02 20.23 -40.33
N ASN A 101 -28.19 20.04 -40.93
CA ASN A 101 -29.47 20.38 -40.28
C ASN A 101 -29.76 19.50 -39.07
N GLN A 102 -29.40 18.21 -39.10
CA GLN A 102 -29.51 17.33 -37.93
C GLN A 102 -28.58 17.76 -36.81
N ALA A 103 -27.33 18.10 -37.12
CA ALA A 103 -26.39 18.62 -36.14
C ALA A 103 -26.88 19.94 -35.53
N LYS A 104 -27.38 20.86 -36.37
CA LYS A 104 -27.93 22.15 -35.91
C LYS A 104 -29.14 21.98 -35.00
N ALA A 105 -30.02 21.03 -35.29
CA ALA A 105 -31.17 20.72 -34.44
C ALA A 105 -30.76 20.05 -33.12
N HIS A 106 -29.72 19.21 -33.14
CA HIS A 106 -29.23 18.52 -31.95
C HIS A 106 -28.56 19.48 -30.95
N PHE A 107 -27.78 20.43 -31.43
CA PHE A 107 -27.09 21.41 -30.58
C PHE A 107 -27.86 22.72 -30.39
N ASP A 108 -28.95 22.93 -31.14
CA ASP A 108 -29.71 24.19 -31.20
C ASP A 108 -28.85 25.43 -31.56
N ILE A 109 -27.80 25.22 -32.37
CA ILE A 109 -26.86 26.27 -32.79
C ILE A 109 -27.09 26.66 -34.25
N LYS A 110 -27.30 27.96 -34.49
CA LYS A 110 -27.33 28.52 -35.84
C LYS A 110 -25.92 28.61 -36.43
N ALA A 111 -25.54 27.66 -37.29
CA ALA A 111 -24.30 27.68 -38.07
C ALA A 111 -24.56 27.58 -39.59
N ASN A 112 -23.74 28.24 -40.40
CA ASN A 112 -23.89 28.26 -41.86
C ASN A 112 -22.98 27.25 -42.58
N SER A 113 -22.07 26.60 -41.85
CA SER A 113 -21.15 25.57 -42.33
C SER A 113 -20.73 24.65 -41.19
N TRP A 114 -20.16 23.49 -41.53
CA TRP A 114 -19.60 22.56 -40.53
C TRP A 114 -18.45 23.21 -39.74
N ALA A 115 -17.58 23.98 -40.43
CA ALA A 115 -16.52 24.79 -39.81
C ALA A 115 -17.08 25.73 -38.74
N ALA A 116 -18.17 26.45 -39.06
CA ALA A 116 -18.78 27.41 -38.14
C ALA A 116 -19.52 26.73 -36.98
N LEU A 117 -20.04 25.52 -37.17
CA LEU A 117 -20.65 24.72 -36.09
C LEU A 117 -19.57 24.22 -35.13
N ALA A 118 -18.49 23.63 -35.66
CA ALA A 118 -17.32 23.18 -34.90
C ALA A 118 -16.72 24.34 -34.10
N ALA A 119 -16.48 25.48 -34.73
CA ALA A 119 -15.95 26.67 -34.07
C ALA A 119 -16.85 27.14 -32.92
N LYS A 120 -18.19 27.12 -33.08
CA LYS A 120 -19.12 27.52 -32.03
C LYS A 120 -19.21 26.53 -30.87
N LEU A 121 -19.14 25.23 -31.16
CA LEU A 121 -19.11 24.18 -30.14
C LEU A 121 -17.81 24.23 -29.32
N ASN A 122 -16.71 24.62 -29.94
CA ASN A 122 -15.42 24.80 -29.27
C ASN A 122 -15.28 26.18 -28.58
N GLN A 123 -16.20 27.13 -28.83
CA GLN A 123 -16.13 28.52 -28.33
C GLN A 123 -17.08 28.87 -27.17
N ALA A 124 -17.97 27.99 -26.70
CA ALA A 124 -18.87 28.34 -25.59
C ALA A 124 -18.91 27.29 -24.46
N PRO A 125 -18.80 27.67 -23.16
CA PRO A 125 -18.53 29.01 -22.61
C PRO A 125 -17.16 29.11 -21.92
N ALA A 126 -16.36 30.08 -22.36
CA ALA A 126 -15.46 30.80 -21.47
C ALA A 126 -16.32 31.64 -20.50
N VAL A 127 -16.98 31.00 -19.53
CA VAL A 127 -17.46 31.73 -18.36
C VAL A 127 -16.24 32.09 -17.54
N LYS A 128 -16.11 33.39 -17.24
CA LYS A 128 -15.33 33.94 -16.13
C LYS A 128 -15.48 33.04 -14.90
N SER A 129 -14.60 32.08 -14.74
CA SER A 129 -14.51 31.24 -13.56
C SER A 129 -13.25 31.66 -12.84
N ALA A 130 -13.41 31.91 -11.54
CA ALA A 130 -12.33 32.04 -10.58
C ALA A 130 -11.21 31.01 -10.87
N PRO A 131 -9.93 31.32 -10.55
CA PRO A 131 -8.78 30.50 -10.95
C PRO A 131 -9.07 29.03 -10.66
N SER A 132 -9.18 28.24 -11.72
CA SER A 132 -9.51 26.83 -11.58
C SER A 132 -8.31 26.13 -10.94
N PRO A 133 -8.52 25.12 -10.09
CA PRO A 133 -7.44 24.31 -9.52
C PRO A 133 -6.52 23.71 -10.59
N GLN A 134 -7.02 23.57 -11.82
CA GLN A 134 -6.27 23.07 -12.97
C GLN A 134 -5.21 24.06 -13.48
N GLN A 135 -5.46 25.38 -13.41
CA GLN A 135 -4.44 26.38 -13.74
C GLN A 135 -3.33 26.41 -12.69
N ASP A 136 -3.67 26.25 -11.41
CA ASP A 136 -2.69 26.15 -10.32
C ASP A 136 -1.78 24.92 -10.51
N VAL A 137 -2.37 23.77 -10.86
CA VAL A 137 -1.59 22.56 -11.18
C VAL A 137 -0.69 22.78 -12.39
N LEU A 138 -1.17 23.39 -13.48
CA LEU A 138 -0.34 23.66 -14.66
C LEU A 138 0.83 24.61 -14.37
N SER A 139 0.60 25.69 -13.61
CA SER A 139 1.66 26.60 -13.20
C SER A 139 2.68 25.94 -12.26
N ARG A 140 2.22 25.03 -11.39
CA ARG A 140 3.12 24.23 -10.55
C ARG A 140 3.94 23.23 -11.37
N LEU A 141 3.37 22.60 -12.39
CA LEU A 141 4.11 21.72 -13.29
C LEU A 141 5.18 22.48 -14.07
N GLU A 142 4.85 23.67 -14.58
CA GLU A 142 5.82 24.52 -15.30
C GLU A 142 6.97 24.96 -14.38
N GLY A 143 6.67 25.28 -13.11
CA GLY A 143 7.68 25.55 -12.09
C GLY A 143 8.57 24.34 -11.79
N ILE A 144 7.98 23.16 -11.62
CA ILE A 144 8.73 21.91 -11.39
C ILE A 144 9.61 21.57 -12.61
N GLU A 145 9.12 21.77 -13.83
CA GLU A 145 9.90 21.53 -15.04
C GLU A 145 11.12 22.46 -15.11
N ALA A 146 10.94 23.74 -14.78
CA ALA A 146 12.04 24.69 -14.69
C ALA A 146 13.07 24.26 -13.63
N GLU A 147 12.64 23.87 -12.42
CA GLU A 147 13.53 23.38 -11.36
C GLU A 147 14.29 22.11 -11.78
N VAL A 148 13.65 21.17 -12.48
CA VAL A 148 14.30 19.95 -12.99
C VAL A 148 15.35 20.29 -14.05
N THR A 149 15.08 21.25 -14.93
CA THR A 149 16.09 21.70 -15.92
C THR A 149 17.27 22.37 -15.26
N GLU A 150 17.04 23.15 -14.20
CA GLU A 150 18.10 23.77 -13.40
C GLU A 150 18.94 22.73 -12.67
N LEU A 151 18.31 21.78 -11.98
CA LEU A 151 19.00 20.68 -11.31
C LEU A 151 19.86 19.87 -12.30
N ARG A 152 19.35 19.62 -13.51
CA ARG A 152 20.11 18.94 -14.56
C ARG A 152 21.35 19.74 -14.99
N ALA A 153 21.24 21.07 -15.09
CA ALA A 153 22.38 21.93 -15.38
C ALA A 153 23.41 21.90 -14.23
N GLN A 154 22.96 22.00 -12.98
CA GLN A 154 23.83 21.92 -11.80
C GLN A 154 24.56 20.57 -11.72
N VAL A 155 23.85 19.45 -11.92
CA VAL A 155 24.45 18.10 -11.95
C VAL A 155 25.48 17.98 -13.06
N THR A 156 25.20 18.53 -14.25
CA THR A 156 26.16 18.52 -15.35
C THR A 156 27.43 19.30 -14.99
N GLN A 157 27.29 20.47 -14.35
CA GLN A 157 28.41 21.27 -13.89
C GLN A 157 29.25 20.54 -12.84
N VAL A 158 28.62 19.88 -11.86
CA VAL A 158 29.32 19.07 -10.85
C VAL A 158 30.09 17.92 -11.49
N LEU A 159 29.48 17.23 -12.47
CA LEU A 159 30.16 16.17 -13.21
C LEU A 159 31.38 16.68 -13.97
N THR A 160 31.30 17.87 -14.58
CA THR A 160 32.45 18.51 -15.23
C THR A 160 33.56 18.78 -14.22
N ILE A 161 33.25 19.39 -13.07
CA ILE A 161 34.23 19.70 -12.02
C ILE A 161 34.88 18.41 -11.48
N VAL A 162 34.09 17.37 -11.21
CA VAL A 162 34.63 16.08 -10.73
C VAL A 162 35.54 15.45 -11.79
N THR A 163 35.18 15.55 -13.07
CA THR A 163 36.02 15.06 -14.17
C THR A 163 37.32 15.84 -14.26
N GLU A 164 37.29 17.16 -14.10
CA GLU A 164 38.50 18.01 -14.04
C GLU A 164 39.39 17.68 -12.84
N ILE A 165 38.80 17.45 -11.66
CA ILE A 165 39.57 17.03 -10.47
C ILE A 165 40.20 15.66 -10.71
N LEU A 166 39.46 14.70 -11.28
CA LEU A 166 39.99 13.36 -11.59
C LEU A 166 41.09 13.41 -12.64
N THR A 167 41.01 14.29 -13.65
CA THR A 167 42.09 14.45 -14.63
C THR A 167 43.31 15.10 -14.00
N VAL A 168 43.16 16.12 -13.16
CA VAL A 168 44.27 16.75 -12.42
C VAL A 168 44.92 15.77 -11.44
N VAL A 169 44.14 14.98 -10.71
CA VAL A 169 44.67 13.96 -9.79
C VAL A 169 45.42 12.85 -10.54
N ASN A 170 44.91 12.41 -11.70
CA ASN A 170 45.59 11.43 -12.54
C ASN A 170 46.85 11.99 -13.22
N GLN A 171 46.92 13.29 -13.51
CA GLN A 171 48.12 13.96 -14.02
C GLN A 171 49.12 14.33 -12.91
N GLY A 172 48.66 14.37 -11.66
CA GLY A 172 49.43 14.72 -10.46
C GLY A 172 50.10 13.54 -9.75
N ALA A 173 50.23 12.37 -10.37
CA ALA A 173 51.14 11.32 -9.90
C ALA A 173 52.55 11.62 -10.43
N PRO A 174 53.43 12.33 -9.68
CA PRO A 174 54.83 12.41 -10.07
C PRO A 174 55.39 11.00 -10.06
N ASN A 175 55.97 10.61 -11.19
CA ASN A 175 56.99 9.58 -11.32
C ASN A 175 57.89 9.59 -10.06
N ARG A 176 57.59 8.73 -9.09
CA ARG A 176 58.54 8.37 -8.04
C ARG A 176 59.49 7.36 -8.67
N LYS A 177 60.58 7.88 -9.23
CA LYS A 177 61.83 7.14 -9.34
C LYS A 177 62.33 6.77 -7.95
#